data_AF-A0A954CJ25-F1
#
_entry.id   AF-A0A954CJ25-F1
#
_cell.length_a   1.000
_cell.length_b   1.000
_cell.length_c   1.000
_cell.angle_alpha   90.00
_cell.angle_beta   90.00
_cell.angle_gamma   90.00
#
_symmetry.space_group_name_H-M   'P 1'
#
loop_
_entity.id
_entity.type
_entity.pdbx_description
1 polymer ?
#
loop_
_entity_poly.entity_id
_entity_poly.type
_entity_poly.pdbx_seq_one_letter_code
_entity_poly.pdbx_strand_id
1 'polypeptide(L)'
;MASIPKVKAFLLCDQAIQSVDGKHSIVGVFQRIHASEFPVFHHRFGIYLRLGEMNGDYDLTVAFVDPEDEKILAEAKLSGIRHDRPLEDFESG
;
A
#
# COMPACT_ATOMS: atom_id res chain seq x y z
N MET A 1 -21.96 6.15 -8.27
CA MET A 1 -21.38 6.58 -6.98
C MET A 1 -20.18 5.70 -6.71
N ALA A 2 -19.04 6.27 -6.35
CA ALA A 2 -17.87 5.48 -6.03
C ALA A 2 -18.08 4.72 -4.71
N SER A 3 -17.69 3.45 -4.66
CA SER A 3 -17.77 2.64 -3.44
C SER A 3 -16.60 2.95 -2.50
N ILE A 4 -16.81 2.79 -1.18
CA ILE A 4 -15.71 2.92 -0.21
C ILE A 4 -14.79 1.70 -0.39
N PRO A 5 -13.50 1.88 -0.74
CA PRO A 5 -12.58 0.76 -0.89
C PRO A 5 -12.39 0.02 0.43
N LYS A 6 -12.29 -1.30 0.38
CA LYS A 6 -11.85 -2.09 1.54
C LYS A 6 -10.37 -2.42 1.43
N VAL A 7 -9.61 -2.11 2.47
CA VAL A 7 -8.23 -2.54 2.60
C VAL A 7 -8.21 -4.05 2.79
N LYS A 8 -7.68 -4.79 1.82
CA LYS A 8 -7.50 -6.24 1.87
C LYS A 8 -6.12 -6.60 2.42
N ALA A 9 -5.11 -5.78 2.15
CA ALA A 9 -3.78 -5.88 2.73
C ALA A 9 -3.09 -4.51 2.79
N PHE A 10 -2.34 -4.26 3.86
CA PHE A 10 -1.41 -3.14 3.99
C PHE A 10 -0.18 -3.67 4.72
N LEU A 11 0.93 -3.85 3.99
CA LEU A 11 2.14 -4.49 4.49
C LEU A 11 3.36 -3.60 4.27
N LEU A 12 4.23 -3.52 5.28
CA LEU A 12 5.61 -3.07 5.11
C LEU A 12 6.47 -4.27 4.76
N CYS A 13 7.34 -4.13 3.77
CA CYS A 13 8.17 -5.22 3.30
C CYS A 13 9.50 -4.74 2.73
N ASP A 14 10.47 -5.64 2.61
CA ASP A 14 11.71 -5.34 1.88
C ASP A 14 11.45 -5.12 0.39
N GLN A 15 10.63 -5.98 -0.23
CA GLN A 15 10.31 -5.96 -1.66
C GLN A 15 8.91 -6.52 -1.96
N ALA A 16 8.23 -5.91 -2.92
CA ALA A 16 7.02 -6.44 -3.55
C ALA A 16 7.29 -6.69 -5.04
N ILE A 17 7.14 -7.93 -5.48
CA ILE A 17 7.47 -8.37 -6.85
C ILE A 17 6.19 -8.85 -7.50
N GLN A 18 5.85 -8.30 -8.67
CA GLN A 18 4.75 -8.79 -9.49
C GLN A 18 5.31 -9.68 -10.60
N SER A 19 4.78 -10.90 -10.73
CA SER A 19 5.11 -11.80 -11.84
C SER A 19 4.31 -11.47 -13.09
N VAL A 20 4.72 -12.04 -14.23
CA VAL A 20 4.06 -11.83 -15.53
C VAL A 20 2.60 -12.29 -15.52
N ASP A 21 2.25 -13.28 -14.70
CA ASP A 21 0.88 -13.78 -14.51
C ASP A 21 0.07 -12.97 -13.47
N GLY A 22 0.55 -11.79 -13.07
CA GLY A 22 -0.17 -10.86 -12.19
C GLY A 22 -0.11 -11.17 -10.70
N LYS A 23 0.46 -12.32 -10.31
CA LYS A 23 0.62 -12.68 -8.89
C LYS A 23 1.69 -11.82 -8.23
N HIS A 24 1.50 -11.57 -6.94
CA HIS A 24 2.43 -10.77 -6.14
C HIS A 24 3.15 -11.64 -5.12
N SER A 25 4.47 -11.56 -5.11
CA SER A 25 5.34 -12.12 -4.07
C SER A 25 5.82 -10.99 -3.17
N ILE A 26 5.50 -11.07 -1.88
CA ILE A 26 5.90 -10.08 -0.88
C ILE A 26 7.01 -10.69 -0.03
N VAL A 27 8.20 -10.10 -0.06
CA VAL A 27 9.42 -10.63 0.57
C VAL A 27 9.80 -9.75 1.75
N GLY A 28 10.13 -10.38 2.88
CA GLY A 28 10.61 -9.68 4.06
C GLY A 28 9.56 -8.77 4.68
N VAL A 29 8.37 -9.29 4.99
CA VAL A 29 7.33 -8.52 5.70
C VAL A 29 7.80 -8.24 7.12
N PHE A 30 7.75 -6.97 7.54
CA PHE A 30 8.21 -6.54 8.85
C PHE A 30 7.25 -5.55 9.50
N GLN A 31 7.40 -5.37 10.81
CA GLN A 31 6.63 -4.40 11.61
C GLN A 31 7.53 -3.42 12.38
N ARG A 32 8.85 -3.69 12.43
CA ARG A 32 9.81 -2.89 13.19
C ARG A 32 11.03 -2.64 12.33
N ILE A 33 11.47 -1.39 12.34
CA ILE A 33 12.79 -1.01 11.84
C ILE A 33 13.76 -1.16 13.01
N HIS A 34 14.71 -2.07 12.89
CA HIS A 34 15.80 -2.19 13.85
C HIS A 34 16.87 -1.14 13.52
N ALA A 35 17.14 -0.26 14.49
CA ALA A 35 18.14 0.79 14.40
C ALA A 35 19.02 0.78 15.64
N SER A 36 20.35 0.79 15.46
CA SER A 36 21.30 0.87 16.59
C SER A 36 21.44 2.29 17.13
N GLU A 37 21.28 3.29 16.28
CA GLU A 37 21.32 4.72 16.60
C GLU A 37 20.41 5.50 15.66
N PHE A 38 19.96 6.68 16.11
CA PHE A 38 19.16 7.60 15.30
C PHE A 38 19.98 8.87 15.02
N PRO A 39 19.84 9.49 13.83
CA PRO A 39 18.97 9.09 12.71
C PRO A 39 19.45 7.83 11.99
N VAL A 40 18.51 7.03 11.47
CA VAL A 40 18.80 5.79 10.74
C VAL A 40 18.34 5.89 9.29
N PHE A 41 19.12 5.32 8.38
CA PHE A 41 18.70 5.07 7.01
C PHE A 41 18.39 3.58 6.82
N HIS A 42 17.12 3.25 6.58
CA HIS A 42 16.70 1.88 6.34
C HIS A 42 16.72 1.55 4.84
N HIS A 43 17.63 0.67 4.44
CA HIS A 43 17.94 0.42 3.03
C HIS A 43 16.82 -0.22 2.20
N ARG A 44 15.83 -0.88 2.82
CA ARG A 44 14.72 -1.56 2.14
C ARG A 44 13.41 -1.24 2.84
N PHE A 45 12.61 -0.36 2.23
CA PHE A 45 11.32 0.03 2.78
C PHE A 45 10.29 0.12 1.66
N GLY A 46 9.54 -0.97 1.46
CA GLY A 46 8.43 -1.07 0.53
C GLY A 46 7.09 -1.10 1.24
N ILE A 47 6.06 -0.57 0.57
CA ILE A 47 4.66 -0.64 1.01
C ILE A 47 3.89 -1.42 -0.05
N TYR A 48 3.29 -2.55 0.34
CA TYR A 48 2.31 -3.25 -0.47
C TYR A 48 0.90 -2.95 0.03
N LEU A 49 0.09 -2.37 -0.84
CA LEU A 49 -1.32 -2.06 -0.58
C LEU A 49 -2.21 -2.83 -1.56
N ARG A 50 -3.17 -3.57 -1.03
CA ARG A 50 -4.26 -4.17 -1.81
C ARG A 50 -5.59 -3.61 -1.34
N LEU A 51 -6.26 -2.93 -2.26
CA LEU A 51 -7.61 -2.40 -2.09
C LEU A 51 -8.57 -3.28 -2.90
N GLY A 52 -9.77 -3.50 -2.40
CA GLY A 52 -10.84 -4.19 -3.12
C GLY A 52 -12.16 -3.44 -2.98
N GLU A 53 -13.19 -3.95 -3.67
CA GLU A 53 -14.52 -3.32 -3.70
C GLU A 53 -14.49 -1.87 -4.23
N MET A 54 -13.58 -1.58 -5.16
CA MET A 54 -13.45 -0.28 -5.83
C MET A 54 -14.35 -0.21 -7.07
N ASN A 55 -15.01 0.92 -7.25
CA ASN A 55 -15.84 1.24 -8.41
C ASN A 55 -15.80 2.75 -8.68
N GLY A 56 -15.20 3.19 -9.77
CA GLY A 56 -15.05 4.60 -10.14
C GLY A 56 -13.62 5.12 -9.99
N ASP A 57 -13.49 6.43 -9.84
CA ASP A 57 -12.21 7.15 -9.77
C ASP A 57 -11.80 7.43 -8.32
N TYR A 58 -10.52 7.21 -8.02
CA TYR A 58 -9.95 7.34 -6.69
C TYR A 58 -8.62 8.09 -6.70
N ASP A 59 -8.44 8.92 -5.68
CA ASP A 59 -7.15 9.47 -5.30
C ASP A 59 -6.71 8.83 -3.98
N LEU A 60 -5.52 8.24 -3.98
CA LEU A 60 -4.94 7.59 -2.81
C LEU A 60 -3.82 8.45 -2.24
N THR A 61 -3.85 8.66 -0.93
CA THR A 61 -2.73 9.25 -0.18
C THR A 61 -2.26 8.26 0.88
N VAL A 62 -0.96 7.99 0.91
CA VAL A 62 -0.29 7.27 2.00
C VAL A 62 0.54 8.30 2.75
N ALA A 63 0.22 8.52 4.03
CA ALA A 63 0.91 9.47 4.89
C ALA A 63 1.66 8.76 6.01
N PHE A 64 2.87 9.24 6.29
CA PHE A 64 3.59 8.96 7.53
C PHE A 64 3.25 10.08 8.51
N VAL A 65 2.69 9.72 9.64
CA VAL A 65 2.27 10.66 10.68
C VAL A 65 3.08 10.47 11.93
N ASP A 66 3.36 11.56 12.62
CA ASP A 66 3.86 11.54 13.98
C ASP A 66 2.76 10.95 14.90
N PRO A 67 3.03 9.90 15.68
CA PRO A 67 2.03 9.31 16.54
C PRO A 67 1.58 10.20 17.72
N GLU A 68 2.34 11.25 18.07
CA GLU A 68 1.98 12.12 19.20
C GLU A 68 0.95 13.20 18.81
N ASP A 69 1.13 13.85 17.67
CA ASP A 69 0.31 15.00 17.24
C ASP A 69 -0.37 14.83 15.87
N GLU A 70 -0.29 13.63 15.29
CA GLU A 70 -0.81 13.28 13.95
C GLU A 70 -0.26 14.14 12.81
N LYS A 71 0.84 14.87 13.05
CA LYS A 71 1.46 15.71 12.03
C LYS A 71 2.00 14.84 10.90
N ILE A 72 1.65 15.21 9.66
CA ILE A 72 2.19 14.56 8.46
C ILE A 72 3.68 14.87 8.34
N LEU A 73 4.50 13.83 8.46
CA LEU A 73 5.95 13.87 8.30
C LEU A 73 6.36 13.68 6.83
N ALA A 74 5.61 12.85 6.10
CA ALA A 74 5.79 12.60 4.67
C ALA A 74 4.50 12.06 4.05
N GLU A 75 4.31 12.25 2.75
CA GLU A 75 3.16 11.72 2.02
C GLU A 75 3.56 11.25 0.61
N ALA A 76 2.86 10.21 0.14
CA ALA A 76 2.86 9.75 -1.23
C ALA A 76 1.44 9.85 -1.78
N LYS A 77 1.28 10.47 -2.94
CA LYS A 77 -0.02 10.67 -3.60
C LYS A 77 -0.05 9.93 -4.92
N LEU A 78 -1.14 9.20 -5.15
CA LEU A 78 -1.44 8.55 -6.41
C LEU A 78 -2.85 8.97 -6.83
N SER A 79 -2.94 9.76 -7.90
CA SER A 79 -4.19 10.31 -8.40
C SER A 79 -4.65 9.60 -9.68
N GLY A 80 -5.96 9.62 -9.94
CA GLY A 80 -6.53 9.10 -11.18
C GLY A 80 -6.57 7.58 -11.26
N ILE A 81 -6.69 6.90 -10.12
CA ILE A 81 -6.88 5.44 -10.07
C ILE A 81 -8.32 5.16 -10.48
N ARG A 82 -8.51 4.66 -11.70
CA ARG A 82 -9.83 4.28 -12.20
C ARG A 82 -10.05 2.77 -12.07
N HIS A 83 -11.18 2.37 -11.50
CA HIS A 83 -11.54 0.98 -11.32
C HIS A 83 -13.00 0.74 -11.73
N ASP A 84 -13.24 0.21 -12.93
CA ASP A 84 -14.59 0.09 -13.48
C ASP A 84 -15.29 -1.25 -13.17
N ARG A 85 -14.62 -2.19 -12.51
CA ARG A 85 -15.14 -3.57 -12.31
C ARG A 85 -14.95 -4.09 -10.88
N PRO A 86 -15.97 -4.00 -10.01
CA PRO A 86 -15.89 -4.43 -8.61
C PRO A 86 -15.56 -5.92 -8.41
N LEU A 87 -15.77 -6.75 -9.45
CA LEU A 87 -15.58 -8.19 -9.41
C LEU A 87 -14.22 -8.66 -10.00
N GLU A 88 -13.33 -7.76 -10.44
CA GLU A 88 -11.98 -8.16 -10.89
C GLU A 88 -11.14 -8.78 -9.76
N ASP A 89 -11.53 -8.59 -8.48
CA ASP A 89 -10.99 -9.33 -7.34
C ASP A 89 -11.24 -10.85 -7.43
N PHE A 90 -12.19 -11.28 -8.26
CA PHE A 90 -12.56 -12.67 -8.52
C PHE A 90 -12.27 -12.99 -9.99
N GLU A 91 -11.05 -13.43 -10.29
CA GLU A 91 -10.77 -14.03 -11.60
C GLU A 91 -11.61 -15.31 -11.73
N SER A 92 -12.58 -15.32 -12.65
CA SER A 92 -13.17 -16.55 -13.15
C SER A 92 -12.09 -17.28 -13.95
N GLY A 93 -11.54 -18.35 -13.38
CA GLY A 93 -10.64 -19.26 -14.07
C GLY A 93 -11.31 -19.97 -15.26
#